data_AF-A0AA85AD37-F1
#
_entry.id   AF-A0AA85AD37-F1
#
_cell.length_a   1.000
_cell.length_b   1.000
_cell.length_c   1.000
_cell.angle_alpha   90.00
_cell.angle_beta   90.00
_cell.angle_gamma   90.00
#
_symmetry.space_group_name_H-M   'P 1'
#
loop_
_entity.id
_entity.type
_entity.pdbx_description
1 polymer ?
#
loop_
_entity_poly.entity_id
_entity_poly.type
_entity_poly.pdbx_seq_one_letter_code
_entity_poly.pdbx_strand_id
1 'polypeptide(L)'
;MFIIRYYKRCQYYKGKQYSINGLFIFILFIYIITMNYIDAFGTMGYWWNLGLLSWRTIHQSPAFLLAPKPLCLRVQGLTHSQAQLCQRYFDHMPVISIGAKLGIYECQRQFRFRHWNCSSDNEASAFGPVTLTGSPEAGFAHAISAAGVVHALARSCKEARLYSCGCSKADRPDQLHRDWIWGGCGDNIAYAYRFAKAFIDVREKEKSYPRHSNELARMLMNLHNNRAGRLAVYKLASVACKCHGVSGSCSLRTCWTQLSPFTRIGRYLRQGYDEAVKLRRTMSLSSFG
;
A
#
# COMPACT_ATOMS: atom_id res chain seq x y z
N MET A 1 7.45 -2.32 -18.84
CA MET A 1 6.48 -2.44 -17.73
C MET A 1 6.81 -1.41 -16.64
N PHE A 2 6.16 -1.40 -15.46
CA PHE A 2 6.80 -0.86 -14.25
C PHE A 2 7.55 -1.98 -13.55
N ILE A 3 8.84 -1.79 -13.35
CA ILE A 3 9.75 -2.78 -12.75
C ILE A 3 9.83 -2.54 -11.25
N ILE A 4 9.63 -3.59 -10.44
CA ILE A 4 9.89 -3.52 -9.00
C ILE A 4 11.40 -3.37 -8.78
N ARG A 5 11.80 -2.40 -7.96
CA ARG A 5 13.22 -2.19 -7.61
C ARG A 5 13.50 -2.68 -6.19
N TYR A 6 14.68 -3.24 -5.95
CA TYR A 6 15.07 -3.79 -4.64
C TYR A 6 16.59 -3.67 -4.37
N TYR A 7 17.04 -3.96 -3.14
CA TYR A 7 18.45 -3.92 -2.76
C TYR A 7 18.84 -5.10 -1.83
N LYS A 8 19.26 -6.24 -2.40
CA LYS A 8 19.59 -7.45 -1.61
C LYS A 8 20.81 -7.23 -0.70
N ARG A 9 20.58 -7.17 0.61
CA ARG A 9 21.58 -7.34 1.69
C ARG A 9 22.10 -8.78 1.69
N CYS A 10 23.41 -8.97 1.84
CA CYS A 10 23.95 -10.27 2.27
C CYS A 10 24.05 -10.24 3.81
N GLN A 11 23.38 -11.17 4.49
CA GLN A 11 23.60 -11.40 5.92
C GLN A 11 24.62 -12.52 6.09
N TYR A 12 25.83 -12.16 6.51
CA TYR A 12 26.83 -13.12 6.98
C TYR A 12 26.55 -13.38 8.47
N TYR A 13 26.05 -14.56 8.80
CA TYR A 13 25.99 -15.00 10.19
C TYR A 13 27.38 -15.49 10.60
N LYS A 14 28.15 -14.63 11.29
CA LYS A 14 29.40 -15.04 11.94
C LYS A 14 29.07 -15.66 13.30
N GLY A 15 29.11 -16.99 13.38
CA GLY A 15 29.20 -17.67 14.67
C GLY A 15 30.50 -17.29 15.37
N LYS A 16 30.42 -16.97 16.66
CA LYS A 16 31.57 -16.89 17.58
C LYS A 16 31.36 -17.92 18.69
N GLN A 17 32.40 -18.68 18.99
CA GLN A 17 32.43 -19.64 20.08
C GLN A 17 32.88 -18.91 21.36
N TYR A 18 32.20 -19.13 22.47
CA TYR A 18 32.42 -18.42 23.74
C TYR A 18 32.60 -19.41 24.90
N SER A 19 33.45 -19.05 25.87
CA SER A 19 33.75 -19.89 27.03
C SER A 19 32.59 -19.97 28.03
N ILE A 20 32.44 -21.11 28.70
CA ILE A 20 31.29 -21.50 29.53
C ILE A 20 30.99 -20.49 30.66
N ASN A 21 32.02 -19.97 31.34
CA ASN A 21 31.82 -18.98 32.41
C ASN A 21 31.38 -17.61 31.87
N GLY A 22 31.77 -17.27 30.64
CA GLY A 22 31.25 -16.11 29.92
C GLY A 22 29.81 -16.33 29.44
N LEU A 23 29.44 -17.57 29.13
CA LEU A 23 28.10 -17.94 28.65
C LEU A 23 27.01 -17.61 29.66
N PHE A 24 27.23 -17.83 30.97
CA PHE A 24 26.21 -17.57 31.99
C PHE A 24 25.93 -16.08 32.19
N ILE A 25 26.99 -15.24 32.22
CA ILE A 25 26.86 -13.78 32.24
C ILE A 25 26.24 -13.27 30.93
N PHE A 26 26.62 -13.85 29.79
CA PHE A 26 26.04 -13.50 28.49
C PHE A 26 24.57 -13.92 28.37
N ILE A 27 24.16 -15.04 28.98
CA ILE A 27 22.75 -15.47 29.08
C ILE A 27 21.97 -14.55 30.00
N LEU A 28 22.50 -14.13 31.15
CA LEU A 28 21.84 -13.14 32.02
C LEU A 28 21.74 -11.77 31.36
N PHE A 29 22.78 -11.33 30.64
CA PHE A 29 22.76 -10.08 29.88
C PHE A 29 21.81 -10.15 28.68
N ILE A 30 21.74 -11.29 27.98
CA ILE A 30 20.70 -11.56 26.97
C ILE A 30 19.32 -11.61 27.62
N TYR A 31 19.14 -12.23 28.77
CA TYR A 31 17.84 -12.32 29.46
C TYR A 31 17.33 -10.93 29.85
N ILE A 32 18.18 -10.11 30.49
CA ILE A 32 17.87 -8.72 30.83
C ILE A 32 17.63 -7.89 29.57
N ILE A 33 18.44 -8.05 28.51
CA ILE A 33 18.18 -7.43 27.21
C ILE A 33 16.81 -7.87 26.68
N THR A 34 16.48 -9.17 26.65
CA THR A 34 15.21 -9.68 26.12
C THR A 34 14.00 -9.24 26.95
N MET A 35 14.11 -9.15 28.27
CA MET A 35 13.02 -8.62 29.10
C MET A 35 12.81 -7.12 28.85
N ASN A 36 13.87 -6.36 28.57
CA ASN A 36 13.77 -4.97 28.07
C ASN A 36 13.46 -4.89 26.55
N TYR A 37 13.54 -6.00 25.81
CA TYR A 37 13.27 -6.08 24.37
C TYR A 37 11.89 -6.66 24.04
N ILE A 38 11.21 -7.30 24.98
CA ILE A 38 9.84 -7.80 24.78
C ILE A 38 8.89 -6.60 24.62
N ASP A 39 9.09 -5.53 25.38
CA ASP A 39 8.44 -4.23 25.16
C ASP A 39 8.96 -3.48 23.91
N ALA A 40 10.18 -3.79 23.44
CA ALA A 40 10.73 -3.28 22.18
C ALA A 40 10.28 -4.09 20.94
N PHE A 41 9.72 -5.29 21.13
CA PHE A 41 8.93 -6.04 20.15
C PHE A 41 7.50 -5.48 20.01
N GLY A 42 7.38 -4.15 20.09
CA GLY A 42 6.19 -3.45 19.63
C GLY A 42 5.80 -3.95 18.23
N THR A 43 4.52 -4.26 18.08
CA THR A 43 3.94 -4.79 16.83
C THR A 43 4.48 -4.02 15.64
N MET A 44 4.93 -4.70 14.57
CA MET A 44 5.63 -4.05 13.44
C MET A 44 4.70 -3.05 12.74
N GLY A 45 4.72 -1.83 13.26
CA GLY A 45 3.67 -0.85 13.07
C GLY A 45 3.65 -0.37 11.63
N TYR A 46 2.70 -0.87 10.87
CA TYR A 46 2.46 -0.51 9.48
C TYR A 46 0.97 -0.23 9.27
N TRP A 47 0.66 0.84 8.55
CA TRP A 47 -0.71 1.17 8.17
C TRP A 47 -1.42 0.05 7.39
N TRP A 48 -0.69 -0.90 6.82
CA TRP A 48 -1.23 -2.13 6.21
C TRP A 48 -2.09 -2.95 7.17
N ASN A 49 -1.79 -2.91 8.48
CA ASN A 49 -2.56 -3.58 9.51
C ASN A 49 -4.02 -3.05 9.61
N LEU A 50 -4.32 -1.87 9.05
CA LEU A 50 -5.71 -1.41 8.86
C LEU A 50 -6.57 -2.44 8.11
N GLY A 51 -5.99 -3.21 7.18
CA GLY A 51 -6.69 -4.24 6.41
C GLY A 51 -7.04 -5.51 7.20
N LEU A 52 -6.50 -5.65 8.41
CA LEU A 52 -6.75 -6.77 9.32
C LEU A 52 -7.79 -6.44 10.40
N LEU A 53 -8.11 -5.16 10.59
CA LEU A 53 -9.05 -4.72 11.62
C LEU A 53 -10.48 -5.19 11.35
N SER A 54 -11.24 -5.42 12.42
CA SER A 54 -12.67 -5.74 12.32
C SER A 54 -13.47 -4.54 11.80
N TRP A 55 -14.57 -4.80 11.08
CA TRP A 55 -15.51 -3.77 10.63
C TRP A 55 -15.99 -2.86 11.78
N ARG A 56 -16.24 -3.45 12.95
CA ARG A 56 -16.65 -2.74 14.18
C ARG A 56 -15.57 -1.78 14.67
N THR A 57 -14.29 -2.19 14.65
CA THR A 57 -13.15 -1.34 15.03
C THR A 57 -13.03 -0.13 14.12
N ILE A 58 -13.19 -0.35 12.81
CA ILE A 58 -13.04 0.64 11.75
C ILE A 58 -14.15 1.71 11.79
N HIS A 59 -15.41 1.28 12.00
CA HIS A 59 -16.60 2.15 11.97
C HIS A 59 -17.05 2.63 13.36
N GLN A 60 -16.18 2.55 14.38
CA GLN A 60 -16.52 3.03 15.71
C GLN A 60 -16.47 4.57 15.75
N SER A 61 -17.62 5.19 15.49
CA SER A 61 -17.84 6.61 15.74
C SER A 61 -17.58 6.96 17.22
N PRO A 62 -16.96 8.11 17.52
CA PRO A 62 -16.97 8.65 18.87
C PRO A 62 -18.41 9.01 19.29
N ALA A 63 -18.74 8.83 20.56
CA ALA A 63 -20.06 9.21 21.11
C ALA A 63 -20.31 10.73 21.16
N PHE A 64 -19.28 11.55 20.89
CA PHE A 64 -19.34 13.01 20.96
C PHE A 64 -18.45 13.64 19.89
N LEU A 65 -18.93 14.72 19.25
CA LEU A 65 -18.26 15.32 18.07
C LEU A 65 -16.91 15.99 18.39
N LEU A 66 -16.69 16.45 19.63
CA LEU A 66 -15.42 17.05 20.06
C LEU A 66 -14.40 16.02 20.57
N ALA A 67 -14.78 14.73 20.69
CA ALA A 67 -13.87 13.71 21.16
C ALA A 67 -12.84 13.32 20.07
N PRO A 68 -11.56 13.11 20.42
CA PRO A 68 -10.56 12.63 19.47
C PRO A 68 -11.00 11.33 18.80
N LYS A 69 -11.03 11.34 17.45
CA LYS A 69 -11.46 10.22 16.61
C LYS A 69 -10.73 8.91 17.00
N PRO A 70 -11.41 7.96 17.65
CA PRO A 70 -10.74 6.94 18.46
C PRO A 70 -10.01 5.87 17.63
N LEU A 71 -10.30 5.77 16.32
CA LEU A 71 -9.49 4.97 15.40
C LEU A 71 -8.07 5.55 15.27
N CYS A 72 -7.93 6.87 15.14
CA CYS A 72 -6.65 7.54 14.87
C CYS A 72 -5.68 7.51 16.05
N LEU A 73 -6.16 7.21 17.26
CA LEU A 73 -5.33 7.03 18.46
C LEU A 73 -5.07 5.56 18.81
N ARG A 74 -5.99 4.63 18.47
CA ARG A 74 -5.87 3.21 18.84
C ARG A 74 -5.22 2.33 17.77
N VAL A 75 -5.16 2.76 16.51
CA VAL A 75 -4.50 1.96 15.45
C VAL A 75 -2.99 2.04 15.61
N GLN A 76 -2.42 1.00 16.21
CA GLN A 76 -0.98 0.75 16.20
C GLN A 76 -0.47 0.70 14.75
N GLY A 77 0.59 1.44 14.45
CA GLY A 77 1.26 1.43 13.15
C GLY A 77 0.90 2.55 12.17
N LEU A 78 0.03 3.49 12.56
CA LEU A 78 0.08 4.84 11.98
C LEU A 78 1.27 5.60 12.58
N THR A 79 1.99 6.36 11.75
CA THR A 79 2.96 7.36 12.23
C THR A 79 2.27 8.65 12.66
N HIS A 80 3.01 9.61 13.26
CA HIS A 80 2.41 10.87 13.71
C HIS A 80 1.80 11.66 12.54
N SER A 81 2.50 11.76 11.41
CA SER A 81 1.95 12.42 10.22
C SER A 81 0.78 11.65 9.58
N GLN A 82 0.73 10.31 9.70
CA GLN A 82 -0.43 9.53 9.27
C GLN A 82 -1.63 9.70 10.21
N ALA A 83 -1.41 9.86 11.53
CA ALA A 83 -2.46 10.13 12.50
C ALA A 83 -3.10 11.52 12.29
N GLN A 84 -2.31 12.55 11.95
CA GLN A 84 -2.82 13.87 11.54
C GLN A 84 -3.73 13.77 10.30
N LEU A 85 -3.32 13.00 9.28
CA LEU A 85 -4.16 12.75 8.11
C LEU A 85 -5.43 11.98 8.46
N CYS A 86 -5.36 10.98 9.35
CA CYS A 86 -6.52 10.24 9.87
C CYS A 86 -7.53 11.16 10.58
N GLN A 87 -7.06 12.10 11.41
CA GLN A 87 -7.93 13.04 12.10
C GLN A 87 -8.67 13.97 11.12
N ARG A 88 -7.97 14.49 10.09
CA ARG A 88 -8.57 15.35 9.05
C ARG A 88 -9.50 14.57 8.11
N TYR A 89 -9.11 13.39 7.66
CA TYR A 89 -9.77 12.59 6.62
C TYR A 89 -10.30 11.25 7.15
N PHE A 90 -11.08 11.32 8.23
CA PHE A 90 -11.56 10.14 8.97
C PHE A 90 -12.49 9.24 8.15
N ASP A 91 -13.32 9.84 7.30
CA ASP A 91 -14.18 9.18 6.32
C ASP A 91 -13.39 8.29 5.33
N HIS A 92 -12.11 8.60 5.10
CA HIS A 92 -11.25 7.80 4.23
C HIS A 92 -10.70 6.56 4.93
N MET A 93 -10.62 6.53 6.26
CA MET A 93 -9.96 5.44 7.00
C MET A 93 -10.61 4.06 6.79
N PRO A 94 -11.96 3.92 6.73
CA PRO A 94 -12.59 2.68 6.29
C PRO A 94 -12.21 2.26 4.87
N VAL A 95 -12.11 3.21 3.94
CA VAL A 95 -11.76 2.93 2.54
C VAL A 95 -10.28 2.56 2.39
N ILE A 96 -9.40 3.16 3.19
CA ILE A 96 -7.97 2.78 3.29
C ILE A 96 -7.84 1.36 3.87
N SER A 97 -8.63 1.00 4.89
CA SER A 97 -8.68 -0.37 5.42
C SER A 97 -9.13 -1.38 4.36
N ILE A 98 -10.22 -1.09 3.63
CA ILE A 98 -10.69 -1.93 2.52
C ILE A 98 -9.60 -2.07 1.45
N GLY A 99 -8.91 -0.97 1.09
CA GLY A 99 -7.80 -0.97 0.13
C GLY A 99 -6.57 -1.75 0.60
N ALA A 100 -6.24 -1.69 1.89
CA ALA A 100 -5.17 -2.50 2.50
C ALA A 100 -5.54 -3.99 2.47
N LYS A 101 -6.77 -4.35 2.87
CA LYS A 101 -7.28 -5.73 2.85
C LYS A 101 -7.29 -6.32 1.44
N LEU A 102 -7.70 -5.52 0.45
CA LEU A 102 -7.67 -5.86 -0.97
C LEU A 102 -6.23 -6.13 -1.47
N GLY A 103 -5.26 -5.30 -1.02
CA GLY A 103 -3.83 -5.49 -1.32
C GLY A 103 -3.25 -6.79 -0.73
N ILE A 104 -3.56 -7.08 0.55
CA ILE A 104 -3.13 -8.29 1.26
C ILE A 104 -3.70 -9.54 0.58
N TYR A 105 -5.01 -9.56 0.31
CA TYR A 105 -5.68 -10.71 -0.30
C TYR A 105 -5.17 -11.02 -1.72
N GLU A 106 -4.99 -10.00 -2.56
CA GLU A 106 -4.42 -10.20 -3.90
C GLU A 106 -2.94 -10.62 -3.82
N CYS A 107 -2.19 -10.17 -2.82
CA CYS A 107 -0.82 -10.64 -2.59
C CYS A 107 -0.78 -12.13 -2.27
N GLN A 108 -1.58 -12.57 -1.30
CA GLN A 108 -1.73 -13.99 -0.94
C GLN A 108 -2.19 -14.82 -2.13
N ARG A 109 -3.11 -14.30 -2.96
CA ARG A 109 -3.53 -14.93 -4.21
C ARG A 109 -2.39 -15.08 -5.23
N GLN A 110 -1.59 -14.03 -5.47
CA GLN A 110 -0.50 -14.05 -6.45
C GLN A 110 0.71 -14.88 -6.01
N PHE A 111 0.86 -15.11 -4.70
CA PHE A 111 1.99 -15.83 -4.10
C PHE A 111 1.62 -17.17 -3.44
N ARG A 112 0.37 -17.63 -3.54
CA ARG A 112 -0.15 -18.88 -2.91
C ARG A 112 0.74 -20.12 -3.06
N PHE A 113 1.48 -20.23 -4.16
CA PHE A 113 2.36 -21.36 -4.49
C PHE A 113 3.85 -20.98 -4.49
N ARG A 114 4.25 -20.04 -3.62
CA ARG A 114 5.64 -19.60 -3.41
C ARG A 114 6.02 -19.77 -1.93
N HIS A 115 7.32 -19.98 -1.66
CA HIS A 115 7.85 -20.14 -0.30
C HIS A 115 7.51 -18.97 0.63
N TRP A 116 7.58 -17.73 0.12
CA TRP A 116 6.88 -16.61 0.72
C TRP A 116 5.52 -16.48 0.05
N ASN A 117 4.46 -16.83 0.77
CA ASN A 117 3.07 -16.87 0.31
C ASN A 117 2.27 -15.60 0.62
N CYS A 118 2.93 -14.57 1.16
CA CYS A 118 2.32 -13.32 1.63
C CYS A 118 1.36 -13.45 2.84
N SER A 119 1.43 -14.57 3.58
CA SER A 119 0.88 -14.68 4.93
C SER A 119 1.89 -14.20 5.99
N SER A 120 1.44 -14.12 7.25
CA SER A 120 2.27 -13.80 8.41
C SER A 120 1.76 -14.59 9.61
N ASP A 121 2.63 -15.35 10.26
CA ASP A 121 2.25 -16.53 11.06
C ASP A 121 1.36 -16.24 12.28
N ASN A 122 1.43 -15.02 12.83
CA ASN A 122 0.70 -14.60 14.05
C ASN A 122 -0.42 -13.57 13.81
N GLU A 123 -0.81 -13.30 12.56
CA GLU A 123 -1.76 -12.23 12.13
C GLU A 123 -1.43 -10.77 12.55
N ALA A 124 -0.56 -10.51 13.53
CA ALA A 124 -0.26 -9.18 14.07
C ALA A 124 0.48 -8.21 13.10
N SER A 125 0.82 -8.66 11.89
CA SER A 125 1.39 -7.85 10.83
C SER A 125 0.91 -8.34 9.47
N ALA A 126 0.42 -7.43 8.63
CA ALA A 126 -0.15 -7.75 7.32
C ALA A 126 0.79 -8.45 6.33
N PHE A 127 2.11 -8.29 6.51
CA PHE A 127 3.15 -8.86 5.63
C PHE A 127 4.39 -9.37 6.40
N GLY A 128 4.33 -9.40 7.74
CA GLY A 128 5.42 -9.88 8.59
C GLY A 128 6.76 -9.11 8.46
N PRO A 129 7.90 -9.77 8.70
CA PRO A 129 9.22 -9.12 8.74
C PRO A 129 9.75 -8.68 7.37
N VAL A 130 9.10 -9.05 6.27
CA VAL A 130 9.53 -8.70 4.89
C VAL A 130 9.67 -7.18 4.72
N THR A 131 8.85 -6.41 5.44
CA THR A 131 8.82 -4.93 5.47
C THR A 131 10.11 -4.26 5.94
N LEU A 132 11.00 -5.01 6.60
CA LEU A 132 12.31 -4.57 7.05
C LEU A 132 13.42 -4.88 6.02
N THR A 133 13.11 -5.63 4.97
CA THR A 133 14.09 -6.15 4.00
C THR A 133 14.09 -5.36 2.69
N GLY A 134 15.25 -5.30 2.03
CA GLY A 134 15.40 -4.74 0.68
C GLY A 134 15.07 -5.73 -0.44
N SER A 135 13.98 -6.48 -0.32
CA SER A 135 13.67 -7.62 -1.21
C SER A 135 12.63 -7.31 -2.30
N PRO A 136 12.54 -8.13 -3.37
CA PRO A 136 11.47 -8.02 -4.36
C PRO A 136 10.07 -8.18 -3.73
N GLU A 137 9.94 -9.05 -2.73
CA GLU A 137 8.68 -9.31 -2.00
C GLU A 137 8.20 -8.07 -1.26
N ALA A 138 9.12 -7.39 -0.56
CA ALA A 138 8.86 -6.10 0.06
C ALA A 138 8.41 -5.06 -0.97
N GLY A 139 9.08 -5.01 -2.13
CA GLY A 139 8.70 -4.14 -3.23
C GLY A 139 7.30 -4.42 -3.80
N PHE A 140 6.95 -5.70 -3.98
CA PHE A 140 5.60 -6.10 -4.40
C PHE A 140 4.55 -5.74 -3.33
N ALA A 141 4.81 -6.01 -2.05
CA ALA A 141 3.93 -5.66 -0.92
C ALA A 141 3.63 -4.15 -0.89
N HIS A 142 4.65 -3.31 -1.10
CA HIS A 142 4.51 -1.87 -1.27
C HIS A 142 3.62 -1.50 -2.47
N ALA A 143 3.88 -2.08 -3.64
CA ALA A 143 3.14 -1.79 -4.85
C ALA A 143 1.65 -2.24 -4.77
N ILE A 144 1.38 -3.47 -4.32
CA ILE A 144 0.01 -4.01 -4.28
C ILE A 144 -0.84 -3.32 -3.22
N SER A 145 -0.27 -2.96 -2.07
CA SER A 145 -0.97 -2.20 -1.02
C SER A 145 -1.29 -0.77 -1.48
N ALA A 146 -0.33 -0.09 -2.13
CA ALA A 146 -0.56 1.24 -2.68
C ALA A 146 -1.55 1.24 -3.85
N ALA A 147 -1.59 0.17 -4.66
CA ALA A 147 -2.61 -0.05 -5.67
C ALA A 147 -3.99 -0.28 -5.04
N GLY A 148 -4.10 -1.10 -3.99
CA GLY A 148 -5.35 -1.42 -3.31
C GLY A 148 -6.04 -0.18 -2.73
N VAL A 149 -5.28 0.71 -2.07
CA VAL A 149 -5.80 1.99 -1.56
C VAL A 149 -6.28 2.92 -2.68
N VAL A 150 -5.56 3.02 -3.82
CA VAL A 150 -6.04 3.82 -4.97
C VAL A 150 -7.30 3.22 -5.59
N HIS A 151 -7.39 1.90 -5.69
CA HIS A 151 -8.57 1.21 -6.25
C HIS A 151 -9.82 1.45 -5.39
N ALA A 152 -9.70 1.23 -4.07
CA ALA A 152 -10.79 1.44 -3.11
C ALA A 152 -11.24 2.91 -3.07
N LEU A 153 -10.32 3.88 -2.95
CA LEU A 153 -10.66 5.31 -2.93
C LEU A 153 -11.33 5.77 -4.23
N ALA A 154 -10.81 5.36 -5.39
CA ALA A 154 -11.36 5.77 -6.69
C ALA A 154 -12.79 5.26 -6.90
N ARG A 155 -13.09 4.06 -6.38
CA ARG A 155 -14.43 3.47 -6.34
C ARG A 155 -15.35 4.19 -5.35
N SER A 156 -14.90 4.42 -4.11
CA SER A 156 -15.70 5.12 -3.10
C SER A 156 -16.06 6.56 -3.48
N CYS A 157 -15.20 7.27 -4.23
CA CYS A 157 -15.53 8.57 -4.83
C CYS A 157 -16.64 8.48 -5.89
N LYS A 158 -16.68 7.41 -6.70
CA LYS A 158 -17.76 7.15 -7.68
C LYS A 158 -19.07 6.77 -6.99
N GLU A 159 -19.00 6.13 -5.82
CA GLU A 159 -20.13 5.70 -5.00
C GLU A 159 -20.62 6.78 -4.01
N ALA A 160 -20.09 8.01 -4.08
CA ALA A 160 -20.39 9.12 -3.16
C ALA A 160 -20.18 8.79 -1.67
N ARG A 161 -19.28 7.86 -1.35
CA ARG A 161 -18.96 7.40 0.02
C ARG A 161 -17.98 8.30 0.79
N LEU A 162 -17.48 9.36 0.16
CA LEU A 162 -16.47 10.27 0.70
C LEU A 162 -16.86 11.71 0.35
N TYR A 163 -16.85 12.63 1.34
CA TYR A 163 -17.33 14.01 1.13
C TYR A 163 -16.36 14.87 0.30
N SER A 164 -15.09 14.46 0.24
CA SER A 164 -13.97 15.19 -0.39
C SER A 164 -13.87 15.00 -1.91
N CYS A 165 -14.64 14.07 -2.50
CA CYS A 165 -14.54 13.70 -3.89
C CYS A 165 -15.89 13.21 -4.46
N GLY A 166 -16.00 13.23 -5.79
CA GLY A 166 -17.12 12.64 -6.51
C GLY A 166 -16.62 11.91 -7.76
N CYS A 167 -17.46 11.82 -8.79
CA CYS A 167 -17.14 11.23 -10.09
C CYS A 167 -15.80 11.72 -10.69
N SER A 168 -15.19 10.88 -11.53
CA SER A 168 -13.95 11.21 -12.25
C SER A 168 -14.10 12.47 -13.10
N LYS A 169 -13.12 13.37 -12.99
CA LYS A 169 -12.91 14.52 -13.89
C LYS A 169 -11.75 14.25 -14.86
N ALA A 170 -11.68 13.02 -15.39
CA ALA A 170 -10.69 12.63 -16.37
C ALA A 170 -11.14 13.04 -17.78
N ASP A 171 -10.20 13.49 -18.59
CA ASP A 171 -10.44 13.92 -19.96
C ASP A 171 -10.91 12.77 -20.86
N ARG A 172 -11.55 13.13 -21.98
CA ARG A 172 -11.98 12.17 -23.01
C ARG A 172 -10.73 11.53 -23.63
N PRO A 173 -10.60 10.18 -23.66
CA PRO A 173 -9.51 9.53 -24.39
C PRO A 173 -9.62 9.78 -25.90
N ASP A 174 -8.52 10.13 -26.55
CA ASP A 174 -8.50 10.51 -27.98
C ASP A 174 -8.99 9.38 -28.90
N GLN A 175 -8.66 8.14 -28.54
CA GLN A 175 -9.09 6.91 -29.21
C GLN A 175 -10.58 6.56 -29.02
N LEU A 176 -11.36 7.38 -28.30
CA LEU A 176 -12.79 7.16 -28.10
C LEU A 176 -13.59 7.64 -29.33
N HIS A 177 -14.21 6.70 -30.05
CA HIS A 177 -15.09 6.94 -31.20
C HIS A 177 -15.97 8.19 -31.03
N ARG A 178 -15.87 9.14 -31.98
CA ARG A 178 -16.32 10.53 -31.82
C ARG A 178 -17.73 10.65 -31.24
N ASP A 179 -18.68 9.96 -31.86
CA ASP A 179 -20.12 10.06 -31.57
C ASP A 179 -20.53 9.47 -30.20
N TRP A 180 -19.63 8.76 -29.51
CA TRP A 180 -19.91 8.22 -28.18
C TRP A 180 -19.70 9.30 -27.12
N ILE A 181 -20.69 9.50 -26.24
CA ILE A 181 -20.66 10.56 -25.22
C ILE A 181 -19.63 10.18 -24.14
N TRP A 182 -18.74 11.11 -23.78
CA TRP A 182 -17.91 11.00 -22.58
C TRP A 182 -18.64 11.66 -21.41
N GLY A 183 -18.99 10.90 -20.37
CA GLY A 183 -19.82 11.39 -19.28
C GLY A 183 -20.35 10.31 -18.36
N GLY A 184 -21.28 10.68 -17.47
CA GLY A 184 -21.70 9.82 -16.36
C GLY A 184 -20.63 9.73 -15.25
N CYS A 185 -20.78 8.80 -14.32
CA CYS A 185 -19.91 8.71 -13.15
C CYS A 185 -18.78 7.68 -13.31
N GLY A 186 -17.58 8.15 -13.66
CA GLY A 186 -16.35 7.34 -13.70
C GLY A 186 -15.66 7.22 -12.33
N ASP A 187 -14.81 6.21 -12.17
CA ASP A 187 -13.96 6.02 -10.98
C ASP A 187 -12.90 7.15 -10.89
N ASN A 188 -12.79 7.81 -9.73
CA ASN A 188 -11.96 9.01 -9.59
C ASN A 188 -10.49 8.69 -9.22
N ILE A 189 -9.79 8.07 -10.16
CA ILE A 189 -8.41 7.61 -10.00
C ILE A 189 -7.45 8.80 -9.73
N ALA A 190 -7.72 9.98 -10.30
CA ALA A 190 -6.91 11.17 -10.10
C ALA A 190 -6.96 11.69 -8.65
N TYR A 191 -8.13 11.70 -8.01
CA TYR A 191 -8.24 12.00 -6.58
C TYR A 191 -7.52 10.95 -5.73
N ALA A 192 -7.87 9.68 -5.96
CA ALA A 192 -7.35 8.55 -5.20
C ALA A 192 -5.82 8.43 -5.25
N TYR A 193 -5.21 8.67 -6.42
CA TYR A 193 -3.76 8.71 -6.59
C TYR A 193 -3.09 9.78 -5.71
N ARG A 194 -3.66 11.00 -5.66
CA ARG A 194 -3.12 12.10 -4.84
C ARG A 194 -3.26 11.80 -3.35
N PHE A 195 -4.42 11.31 -2.91
CA PHE A 195 -4.66 10.96 -1.52
C PHE A 195 -3.75 9.81 -1.07
N ALA A 196 -3.70 8.71 -1.83
CA ALA A 196 -2.82 7.57 -1.52
C ALA A 196 -1.34 7.96 -1.54
N LYS A 197 -0.93 8.91 -2.40
CA LYS A 197 0.42 9.49 -2.34
C LYS A 197 0.67 10.22 -1.02
N ALA A 198 -0.26 11.06 -0.57
CA ALA A 198 -0.14 11.79 0.69
C ALA A 198 -0.10 10.86 1.91
N PHE A 199 -1.06 9.92 2.02
CA PHE A 199 -1.17 9.04 3.18
C PHE A 199 -0.07 7.97 3.27
N ILE A 200 0.37 7.41 2.14
CA ILE A 200 1.32 6.29 2.14
C ILE A 200 2.77 6.78 2.14
N ASP A 201 3.12 7.80 1.34
CA ASP A 201 4.51 8.24 1.20
C ASP A 201 4.99 9.14 2.35
N VAL A 202 4.10 9.63 3.23
CA VAL A 202 4.51 10.52 4.34
C VAL A 202 5.31 9.77 5.39
N ARG A 203 4.93 8.52 5.72
CA ARG A 203 5.66 7.62 6.62
C ARG A 203 7.13 7.48 6.23
N GLU A 204 7.40 7.30 4.94
CA GLU A 204 8.77 7.12 4.43
C GLU A 204 9.59 8.42 4.55
N LYS A 205 8.93 9.59 4.52
CA LYS A 205 9.57 10.91 4.52
C LYS A 205 9.68 11.56 5.91
N GLU A 206 9.03 10.98 6.91
CA GLU A 206 9.00 11.47 8.30
C GLU A 206 10.37 11.37 8.99
N LYS A 207 11.31 10.61 8.41
CA LYS A 207 12.71 10.55 8.83
C LYS A 207 13.64 10.85 7.66
N SER A 208 14.63 11.71 7.90
CA SER A 208 15.76 11.90 7.00
C SER A 208 16.83 10.85 7.27
N TYR A 209 17.59 10.45 6.25
CA TYR A 209 18.62 9.42 6.33
C TYR A 209 19.91 9.89 5.64
N PRO A 210 21.11 9.55 6.17
CA PRO A 210 22.39 9.91 5.55
C PRO A 210 22.51 9.43 4.09
N ARG A 211 23.27 10.17 3.28
CA ARG A 211 23.60 9.74 1.91
C ARG A 211 24.28 8.37 1.95
N HIS A 212 23.90 7.50 1.02
CA HIS A 212 24.39 6.11 0.89
C HIS A 212 24.06 5.15 2.05
N SER A 213 23.20 5.54 3.00
CA SER A 213 22.71 4.60 4.04
C SER A 213 21.76 3.54 3.46
N ASN A 214 21.65 2.39 4.13
CA ASN A 214 20.73 1.31 3.69
C ASN A 214 19.26 1.70 3.91
N GLU A 215 19.02 2.55 4.90
CA GLU A 215 17.73 3.08 5.30
C GLU A 215 17.23 4.08 4.25
N LEU A 216 18.12 4.94 3.74
CA LEU A 216 17.85 5.79 2.57
C LEU A 216 17.53 4.95 1.34
N ALA A 217 18.31 3.89 1.07
CA ALA A 217 18.04 2.97 -0.05
C ALA A 217 16.66 2.30 0.07
N ARG A 218 16.27 1.89 1.29
CA ARG A 218 14.92 1.34 1.59
C ARG A 218 13.83 2.39 1.41
N MET A 219 14.01 3.60 1.92
CA MET A 219 13.05 4.70 1.75
C MET A 219 12.77 4.98 0.26
N LEU A 220 13.82 5.07 -0.56
CA LEU A 220 13.68 5.30 -2.00
C LEU A 220 13.05 4.09 -2.73
N MET A 221 13.41 2.86 -2.34
CA MET A 221 12.78 1.63 -2.81
C MET A 221 11.27 1.62 -2.53
N ASN A 222 10.88 1.93 -1.29
CA ASN A 222 9.50 1.98 -0.84
C ASN A 222 8.70 3.04 -1.61
N LEU A 223 9.22 4.26 -1.72
CA LEU A 223 8.61 5.36 -2.49
C LEU A 223 8.45 5.03 -3.98
N HIS A 224 9.43 4.38 -4.59
CA HIS A 224 9.36 3.96 -6.00
C HIS A 224 8.30 2.87 -6.21
N ASN A 225 8.29 1.84 -5.37
CA ASN A 225 7.35 0.73 -5.48
C ASN A 225 5.91 1.15 -5.13
N ASN A 226 5.72 2.05 -4.14
CA ASN A 226 4.44 2.74 -3.90
C ASN A 226 3.95 3.46 -5.17
N ARG A 227 4.83 4.23 -5.84
CA ARG A 227 4.51 4.94 -7.09
C ARG A 227 4.16 3.97 -8.22
N ALA A 228 4.90 2.88 -8.39
CA ALA A 228 4.62 1.84 -9.38
C ALA A 228 3.22 1.22 -9.17
N GLY A 229 2.88 0.89 -7.91
CA GLY A 229 1.56 0.40 -7.51
C GLY A 229 0.42 1.36 -7.90
N ARG A 230 0.51 2.62 -7.45
CA ARG A 230 -0.50 3.64 -7.76
C ARG A 230 -0.63 3.92 -9.26
N LEU A 231 0.48 3.91 -10.01
CA LEU A 231 0.46 4.11 -11.47
C LEU A 231 -0.03 2.88 -12.26
N ALA A 232 0.07 1.66 -11.71
CA ALA A 232 -0.52 0.47 -12.32
C ALA A 232 -2.06 0.56 -12.35
N VAL A 233 -2.70 1.08 -11.29
CA VAL A 233 -4.15 1.32 -11.26
C VAL A 233 -4.58 2.32 -12.35
N TYR A 234 -3.79 3.39 -12.53
CA TYR A 234 -4.05 4.40 -13.56
C TYR A 234 -3.83 3.86 -14.98
N LYS A 235 -2.70 3.19 -15.26
CA LYS A 235 -2.40 2.61 -16.58
C LYS A 235 -3.32 1.46 -16.99
N LEU A 236 -3.92 0.76 -16.03
CA LEU A 236 -4.88 -0.32 -16.28
C LEU A 236 -6.34 0.14 -16.18
N ALA A 237 -6.60 1.44 -16.04
CA ALA A 237 -7.93 1.98 -16.25
C ALA A 237 -8.40 1.69 -17.68
N SER A 238 -9.71 1.53 -17.84
CA SER A 238 -10.37 1.24 -19.11
C SER A 238 -11.54 2.17 -19.32
N VAL A 239 -12.01 2.31 -20.56
CA VAL A 239 -13.33 2.90 -20.82
C VAL A 239 -14.38 1.80 -20.64
N ALA A 240 -15.42 2.08 -19.88
CA ALA A 240 -16.67 1.33 -19.93
C ALA A 240 -17.79 2.22 -20.49
N CYS A 241 -18.76 1.62 -21.17
CA CYS A 241 -19.87 2.32 -21.77
C CYS A 241 -21.20 1.63 -21.43
N LYS A 242 -22.28 2.41 -21.39
CA LYS A 242 -23.66 1.93 -21.39
C LYS A 242 -24.35 2.35 -22.69
N CYS A 243 -25.04 1.41 -23.33
CA CYS A 243 -25.90 1.69 -24.47
C CYS A 243 -27.24 2.29 -24.02
N HIS A 244 -27.78 3.16 -24.87
CA HIS A 244 -29.08 3.79 -24.74
C HIS A 244 -29.77 3.70 -26.11
N GLY A 245 -30.96 3.11 -26.13
CA GLY A 245 -31.72 2.90 -27.35
C GLY A 245 -32.94 2.01 -27.12
N VAL A 246 -33.93 2.10 -28.01
CA VAL A 246 -35.14 1.27 -27.96
C VAL A 246 -34.75 -0.20 -28.09
N SER A 247 -35.42 -1.07 -27.33
CA SER A 247 -35.17 -2.53 -27.28
C SER A 247 -33.72 -2.94 -27.01
N GLY A 248 -32.94 -2.10 -26.30
CA GLY A 248 -31.55 -2.38 -25.94
C GLY A 248 -30.51 -2.06 -27.03
N SER A 249 -30.91 -1.37 -28.10
CA SER A 249 -29.99 -0.93 -29.16
C SER A 249 -28.91 0.04 -28.64
N CYS A 250 -27.76 0.04 -29.34
CA CYS A 250 -26.57 0.85 -29.00
C CYS A 250 -26.39 2.09 -29.89
N SER A 251 -27.48 2.65 -30.42
CA SER A 251 -27.45 3.84 -31.29
C SER A 251 -26.88 5.08 -30.59
N LEU A 252 -27.13 5.21 -29.29
CA LEU A 252 -26.44 6.14 -28.40
C LEU A 252 -25.67 5.34 -27.34
N ARG A 253 -24.45 5.77 -26.97
CA ARG A 253 -23.77 5.22 -25.80
C ARG A 253 -22.96 6.25 -25.01
N THR A 254 -23.06 6.17 -23.69
CA THR A 254 -22.35 7.04 -22.73
C THR A 254 -21.22 6.25 -22.09
N CYS A 255 -20.04 6.84 -22.01
CA CYS A 255 -18.79 6.17 -21.63
C CYS A 255 -18.02 6.94 -20.54
N TRP A 256 -17.37 6.21 -19.63
CA TRP A 256 -16.64 6.76 -18.49
C TRP A 256 -15.35 5.98 -18.16
N THR A 257 -14.47 6.61 -17.37
CA THR A 257 -13.28 5.98 -16.77
C THR A 257 -13.71 4.89 -15.78
N GLN A 258 -13.25 3.66 -16.01
CA GLN A 258 -13.61 2.48 -15.25
C GLN A 258 -12.34 1.73 -14.79
N LEU A 259 -12.19 1.52 -13.47
CA LEU A 259 -11.15 0.66 -12.90
C LEU A 259 -11.20 -0.75 -13.51
N SER A 260 -10.04 -1.31 -13.86
CA SER A 260 -9.91 -2.75 -14.12
C SER A 260 -10.22 -3.59 -12.88
N PRO A 261 -10.59 -4.88 -13.05
CA PRO A 261 -10.59 -5.85 -11.97
C PRO A 261 -9.23 -5.89 -11.25
N PHE A 262 -9.23 -5.93 -9.92
CA PHE A 262 -7.98 -5.84 -9.15
C PHE A 262 -7.00 -7.00 -9.44
N THR A 263 -7.53 -8.17 -9.83
CA THR A 263 -6.77 -9.35 -10.30
C THR A 263 -5.95 -9.11 -11.58
N ARG A 264 -6.29 -8.10 -12.39
CA ARG A 264 -5.47 -7.65 -13.53
C ARG A 264 -4.28 -6.80 -13.05
N ILE A 265 -4.51 -5.97 -12.03
CA ILE A 265 -3.49 -5.11 -11.41
C ILE A 265 -2.50 -5.98 -10.62
N GLY A 266 -3.00 -6.97 -9.86
CA GLY A 266 -2.19 -7.99 -9.18
C GLY A 266 -1.26 -8.74 -10.14
N ARG A 267 -1.79 -9.28 -11.26
CA ARG A 267 -0.97 -9.95 -12.29
C ARG A 267 0.07 -9.02 -12.92
N TYR A 268 -0.28 -7.78 -13.25
CA TYR A 268 0.65 -6.81 -13.83
C TYR A 268 1.80 -6.45 -12.86
N LEU A 269 1.50 -6.27 -11.57
CA LEU A 269 2.52 -6.04 -10.55
C LEU A 269 3.35 -7.30 -10.26
N ARG A 270 2.77 -8.50 -10.42
CA ARG A 270 3.44 -9.79 -10.25
C ARG A 270 4.47 -10.01 -11.37
N GLN A 271 4.13 -9.68 -12.61
CA GLN A 271 5.07 -9.62 -13.73
C GLN A 271 6.20 -8.59 -13.46
N GLY A 272 5.85 -7.41 -12.93
CA GLY A 272 6.83 -6.40 -12.49
C GLY A 272 7.76 -6.85 -11.34
N TYR A 273 7.34 -7.84 -10.53
CA TYR A 273 8.19 -8.52 -9.54
C TYR A 273 9.11 -9.56 -10.21
N ASP A 274 8.62 -10.33 -11.18
CA ASP A 274 9.42 -11.39 -11.82
C ASP A 274 10.58 -10.77 -12.66
N GLU A 275 10.39 -9.54 -13.16
CA GLU A 275 11.41 -8.70 -13.80
C GLU A 275 12.20 -7.78 -12.83
N ALA A 276 12.12 -8.00 -11.50
CA ALA A 276 12.62 -7.02 -10.53
C ALA A 276 14.14 -6.73 -10.62
N VAL A 277 14.52 -5.45 -10.58
CA VAL A 277 15.91 -5.00 -10.76
C VAL A 277 16.58 -4.65 -9.43
N LYS A 278 17.74 -5.27 -9.18
CA LYS A 278 18.59 -4.98 -8.01
C LYS A 278 19.38 -3.69 -8.21
N LEU A 279 19.27 -2.77 -7.26
CA LEU A 279 20.00 -1.50 -7.27
C LEU A 279 21.36 -1.59 -6.56
N ARG A 280 22.29 -0.68 -6.93
CA ARG A 280 23.58 -0.49 -6.26
C ARG A 280 23.47 0.66 -5.25
N ARG A 281 24.11 0.52 -4.07
CA ARG A 281 24.01 1.48 -2.95
C ARG A 281 24.52 2.91 -3.24
N THR A 282 25.26 3.10 -4.33
CA THR A 282 25.75 4.40 -4.79
C THR A 282 24.71 5.22 -5.56
N MET A 283 23.56 4.62 -5.92
CA MET A 283 22.53 5.26 -6.74
C MET A 283 21.78 6.38 -6.01
N SER A 284 21.63 7.53 -6.68
CA SER A 284 20.89 8.69 -6.21
C SER A 284 19.41 8.67 -6.68
N LEU A 285 18.63 9.69 -6.31
CA LEU A 285 17.21 9.82 -6.64
C LEU A 285 16.89 9.68 -8.15
N SER A 286 17.79 10.09 -9.05
CA SER A 286 17.61 9.95 -10.51
C SER A 286 17.53 8.48 -10.96
N SER A 287 18.10 7.56 -10.19
CA SER A 287 18.07 6.11 -10.49
C SER A 287 16.70 5.46 -10.25
N PHE A 288 15.73 6.20 -9.70
CA PHE A 288 14.36 5.77 -9.41
C PHE A 288 13.30 6.50 -10.27
N GLY A 289 13.72 7.20 -11.33
CA GLY A 289 12.85 7.88 -12.30
C GLY A 289 11.73 7.00 -12.87
#